data_AF-A0A443SDW4-F1
#
_entry.id   AF-A0A443SDW4-F1
#
_cell.length_a   1.000
_cell.length_b   1.000
_cell.length_c   1.000
_cell.angle_alpha   90.00
_cell.angle_beta   90.00
_cell.angle_gamma   90.00
#
_symmetry.space_group_name_H-M   'P 1'
#
loop_
_entity.id
_entity.type
_entity.pdbx_description
1 polymer ?
#
loop_
_entity_poly.entity_id
_entity_poly.type
_entity_poly.pdbx_seq_one_letter_code
_entity_poly.pdbx_strand_id
1 'polypeptide(L)'
;MSGYSPKNIINTDQSGFSYEYVSKRTLDNIGNKHVLVAAQSVNATTHSYTIQPMLNMNGELIGKLLIILQEVDGKFGPRVQKEIDDYLPLNVVVKCSKSDNFILLQDSWGAQNDIAVIEEIFEDKCTLLV
;
A
#
# COMPACT_ATOMS: atom_id res chain seq x y z
N MET A 1 18.79 -21.33 5.35
CA MET A 1 17.52 -21.58 4.63
C MET A 1 17.46 -22.94 3.92
N SER A 2 18.28 -23.92 4.31
CA SER A 2 18.19 -25.28 3.75
C SER A 2 17.13 -26.10 4.51
N GLY A 3 15.96 -26.28 3.93
CA GLY A 3 14.88 -27.10 4.51
C GLY A 3 13.46 -26.65 4.17
N TYR A 4 13.28 -25.40 3.75
CA TYR A 4 11.99 -24.88 3.30
C TYR A 4 11.92 -24.88 1.77
N SER A 5 10.76 -25.25 1.24
CA SER A 5 10.47 -25.03 -0.18
C SER A 5 10.55 -23.53 -0.49
N PRO A 6 11.18 -23.10 -1.60
CA PRO A 6 11.19 -21.70 -2.04
C PRO A 6 9.79 -21.07 -2.12
N LYS A 7 8.75 -21.87 -2.39
CA LYS A 7 7.34 -21.41 -2.39
C LYS A 7 6.83 -20.95 -1.02
N ASN A 8 7.45 -21.44 0.04
CA ASN A 8 7.04 -21.20 1.43
C ASN A 8 7.91 -20.12 2.10
N ILE A 9 8.88 -19.56 1.37
CA ILE A 9 9.67 -18.41 1.83
C ILE A 9 9.03 -17.19 1.21
N ILE A 10 8.33 -16.41 2.03
CA ILE A 10 7.57 -15.23 1.59
C ILE A 10 8.30 -13.98 2.07
N ASN A 11 8.49 -13.04 1.15
CA ASN A 11 8.90 -11.68 1.45
C ASN A 11 7.70 -10.76 1.25
N THR A 12 7.49 -9.87 2.22
CA THR A 12 6.48 -8.82 2.16
C THR A 12 7.06 -7.58 2.77
N ASP A 13 6.76 -6.43 2.17
CA ASP A 13 7.12 -5.14 2.73
C ASP A 13 6.13 -4.09 2.24
N GLN A 14 5.99 -3.00 2.98
CA GLN A 14 5.14 -1.88 2.61
C GLN A 14 5.95 -0.86 1.79
N SER A 15 5.31 -0.26 0.78
CA SER A 15 5.91 0.78 -0.04
C SER A 15 4.93 1.92 -0.27
N GLY A 16 5.38 3.16 -0.06
CA GLY A 16 4.60 4.37 -0.28
C GLY A 16 4.76 4.92 -1.70
N PHE A 17 3.64 5.30 -2.31
CA PHE A 17 3.57 5.88 -3.66
C PHE A 17 2.76 7.18 -3.63
N SER A 18 3.26 8.22 -4.27
CA SER A 18 2.47 9.42 -4.56
C SER A 18 1.49 9.14 -5.70
N TYR A 19 0.29 9.72 -5.67
CA TYR A 19 -0.65 9.59 -6.81
C TYR A 19 -0.07 10.19 -8.09
N GLU A 20 0.63 11.32 -7.96
CA GLU A 20 1.36 11.94 -9.07
C GLU A 20 2.82 12.14 -8.67
N TYR A 21 3.74 11.62 -9.49
CA TYR A 21 5.15 11.90 -9.31
C TYR A 21 5.47 13.30 -9.80
N VAL A 22 5.81 14.19 -8.87
CA VAL A 22 6.35 15.51 -9.18
C VAL A 22 7.79 15.59 -8.70
N SER A 23 8.69 15.90 -9.62
CA SER A 23 10.10 16.07 -9.27
C SER A 23 10.25 17.21 -8.27
N LYS A 24 10.89 16.92 -7.13
CA LYS A 24 11.30 17.94 -6.15
C LYS A 24 12.49 18.77 -6.65
N ARG A 25 13.04 18.43 -7.80
CA ARG A 25 14.16 19.13 -8.45
C ARG A 25 13.71 19.71 -9.78
N THR A 26 14.19 20.90 -10.06
CA THR A 26 13.90 21.65 -11.28
C THR A 26 15.21 22.12 -11.91
N LEU A 27 15.23 22.25 -13.24
CA LEU A 27 16.34 22.82 -14.00
C LEU A 27 16.21 24.35 -14.13
N ASP A 28 15.58 25.00 -13.15
CA ASP A 28 15.46 26.45 -13.10
C ASP A 28 16.74 27.11 -12.58
N ASN A 29 16.87 28.41 -12.79
CA ASN A 29 18.01 29.19 -12.35
C ASN A 29 18.15 29.18 -10.82
N ILE A 30 19.40 29.08 -10.37
CA ILE A 30 19.74 29.12 -8.94
C ILE A 30 19.29 30.47 -8.36
N GLY A 31 18.57 30.42 -7.23
CA GLY A 31 18.05 31.60 -6.53
C GLY A 31 16.57 31.90 -6.77
N ASN A 32 15.92 31.21 -7.72
CA ASN A 32 14.49 31.33 -7.93
C ASN A 32 13.70 30.70 -6.77
N LYS A 33 12.82 31.50 -6.13
CA LYS A 33 12.00 31.09 -4.98
C LYS A 33 10.72 30.36 -5.38
N HIS A 34 10.21 30.68 -6.58
CA HIS A 34 8.98 30.11 -7.10
C HIS A 34 9.27 29.53 -8.46
N VAL A 35 8.98 28.24 -8.60
CA VAL A 35 9.12 27.50 -9.85
C VAL A 35 7.74 26.97 -10.20
N LEU A 36 7.27 27.33 -11.39
CA LEU A 36 6.00 26.84 -11.90
C LEU A 36 6.20 25.41 -12.42
N VAL A 37 5.34 24.50 -11.97
CA VAL A 37 5.35 23.10 -12.40
C VAL A 37 3.98 22.76 -12.94
N ALA A 38 3.94 22.07 -14.08
CA ALA A 38 2.71 21.50 -14.59
C ALA A 38 2.43 20.20 -13.83
N ALA A 39 1.26 20.13 -13.20
CA ALA A 39 0.73 18.92 -12.60
C ALA A 39 -0.65 18.63 -13.21
N GLN A 40 -1.01 17.35 -13.32
CA GLN A 40 -2.35 16.96 -13.75
C GLN A 40 -3.38 17.30 -12.68
N SER A 41 -3.02 17.08 -11.42
CA SER A 41 -3.87 17.42 -10.28
C SER A 41 -3.03 17.84 -9.09
N VAL A 42 -3.24 19.08 -8.63
CA VAL A 42 -2.58 19.57 -7.40
C VAL A 42 -2.86 18.65 -6.21
N ASN A 43 -4.06 18.07 -6.13
CA ASN A 43 -4.40 17.12 -5.08
C ASN A 43 -3.57 15.81 -5.17
N ALA A 44 -3.31 15.31 -6.38
CA ALA A 44 -2.52 14.10 -6.58
C ALA A 44 -1.03 14.30 -6.23
N THR A 45 -0.56 15.54 -6.21
CA THR A 45 0.82 15.87 -5.81
C THR A 45 1.04 15.83 -4.29
N THR A 46 -0.03 15.92 -3.50
CA THR A 46 0.04 15.97 -2.03
C THR A 46 -0.42 14.70 -1.33
N HIS A 47 -1.04 13.78 -2.07
CA HIS A 47 -1.56 12.54 -1.53
C HIS A 47 -0.71 11.35 -1.96
N SER A 48 -0.63 10.39 -1.06
CA SER A 48 0.02 9.11 -1.28
C SER A 48 -0.85 7.98 -0.77
N TYR A 49 -0.50 6.79 -1.20
CA TYR A 49 -1.04 5.53 -0.71
C TYR A 49 0.12 4.59 -0.46
N THR A 50 -0.12 3.56 0.34
CA THR A 50 0.83 2.47 0.47
C THR A 50 0.29 1.22 -0.20
N ILE A 51 1.21 0.40 -0.69
CA ILE A 51 0.92 -0.95 -1.12
C ILE A 51 1.77 -1.92 -0.30
N GLN A 52 1.30 -3.15 -0.17
CA GLN A 52 2.06 -4.23 0.43
C GLN A 52 1.91 -5.48 -0.45
N PRO A 53 2.83 -5.68 -1.42
CA PRO A 53 2.89 -6.90 -2.20
C PRO A 53 3.56 -8.02 -1.40
N MET A 54 3.20 -9.25 -1.72
CA MET A 54 3.85 -10.44 -1.17
C MET A 54 4.38 -11.30 -2.30
N LEU A 55 5.64 -11.69 -2.18
CA LEU A 55 6.37 -12.44 -3.19
C LEU A 55 7.06 -13.62 -2.51
N ASN A 56 7.00 -14.79 -3.13
CA ASN A 56 7.81 -15.90 -2.65
C ASN A 56 9.21 -15.90 -3.26
N MET A 57 10.08 -16.81 -2.80
CA MET A 57 11.44 -16.94 -3.31
C MET A 57 11.51 -17.41 -4.78
N ASN A 58 10.41 -17.91 -5.36
CA ASN A 58 10.33 -18.18 -6.80
C ASN A 58 10.02 -16.92 -7.63
N GLY A 59 9.72 -15.79 -6.99
CA GLY A 59 9.25 -14.57 -7.65
C GLY A 59 7.76 -14.59 -8.01
N GLU A 60 6.98 -15.52 -7.44
CA GLU A 60 5.53 -15.58 -7.64
C GLU A 60 4.84 -14.62 -6.65
N LEU A 61 3.87 -13.84 -7.12
CA LEU A 61 2.98 -13.07 -6.25
C LEU A 61 2.06 -14.03 -5.48
N ILE A 62 1.97 -13.83 -4.17
CA ILE A 62 1.13 -14.64 -3.27
C ILE A 62 0.05 -13.75 -2.67
N GLY A 63 -1.16 -14.30 -2.49
CA GLY A 63 -2.27 -13.59 -1.85
C GLY A 63 -2.78 -12.39 -2.65
N LYS A 64 -3.59 -11.56 -1.97
CA LYS A 64 -4.09 -10.30 -2.53
C LYS A 64 -3.12 -9.15 -2.28
N LEU A 65 -3.09 -8.18 -3.20
CA LEU A 65 -2.36 -6.93 -2.99
C LEU A 65 -3.13 -6.06 -1.99
N LEU A 66 -2.50 -5.74 -0.86
CA LEU A 66 -3.06 -4.75 0.06
C LEU A 66 -2.70 -3.34 -0.42
N ILE A 67 -3.72 -2.48 -0.53
CA ILE A 67 -3.60 -1.06 -0.83
C ILE A 67 -4.24 -0.28 0.32
N ILE A 68 -3.52 0.70 0.86
CA ILE A 68 -4.03 1.57 1.92
C ILE A 68 -4.04 3.01 1.42
N LEU A 69 -5.25 3.56 1.29
CA LEU A 69 -5.47 4.95 0.90
C LEU A 69 -5.47 5.86 2.13
N GLN A 70 -4.88 7.04 2.00
CA GLN A 70 -4.86 8.03 3.06
C GLN A 70 -6.17 8.83 3.06
N GLU A 71 -6.99 8.64 4.10
CA GLU A 71 -8.28 9.33 4.28
C GLU A 71 -8.30 10.12 5.59
N VAL A 72 -8.88 11.31 5.59
CA VAL A 72 -8.85 12.25 6.75
C VAL A 72 -9.45 11.62 8.01
N ASP A 73 -10.56 10.90 7.84
CA ASP A 73 -11.33 10.28 8.93
C ASP A 73 -11.07 8.77 9.06
N GLY A 74 -10.11 8.22 8.30
CA GLY A 74 -9.84 6.78 8.24
C GLY A 74 -11.03 5.96 7.73
N LYS A 75 -11.91 6.58 6.93
CA LYS A 75 -13.08 5.96 6.31
C LYS A 75 -13.24 6.45 4.88
N PHE A 76 -13.70 5.59 3.99
CA PHE A 76 -14.08 5.99 2.65
C PHE A 76 -15.33 6.85 2.67
N GLY A 77 -15.30 7.93 1.88
CA GLY A 77 -16.52 8.67 1.56
C GLY A 77 -17.53 7.80 0.79
N PRO A 78 -18.85 8.10 0.84
CA PRO A 78 -19.89 7.25 0.24
C PRO A 78 -19.68 6.96 -1.25
N ARG A 79 -19.11 7.94 -1.98
CA ARG A 79 -18.80 7.78 -3.40
C ARG A 79 -17.66 6.78 -3.63
N VAL A 80 -16.55 6.93 -2.89
CA VAL A 80 -15.38 6.06 -3.02
C VAL A 80 -15.74 4.64 -2.59
N GLN A 81 -16.51 4.49 -1.50
CA GLN A 81 -16.99 3.18 -1.06
C GLN A 81 -17.80 2.48 -2.16
N LYS A 82 -18.73 3.20 -2.80
CA LYS A 82 -19.50 2.64 -3.91
C LYS A 82 -18.61 2.22 -5.09
N GLU A 83 -17.62 3.03 -5.44
CA GLU A 83 -16.68 2.69 -6.52
C GLU A 83 -15.83 1.45 -6.19
N ILE A 84 -15.43 1.30 -4.92
CA ILE A 84 -14.77 0.08 -4.44
C ILE A 84 -15.73 -1.11 -4.56
N ASP A 85 -16.97 -0.99 -4.07
CA ASP A 85 -17.96 -2.08 -4.11
C ASP A 85 -18.28 -2.52 -5.55
N ASP A 86 -18.34 -1.58 -6.49
CA ASP A 86 -18.70 -1.83 -7.88
C ASP A 86 -17.52 -2.33 -8.74
N TYR A 87 -16.28 -1.93 -8.44
CA TYR A 87 -15.13 -2.10 -9.35
C TYR A 87 -13.86 -2.71 -8.73
N LEU A 88 -13.84 -3.03 -7.44
CA LEU A 88 -12.63 -3.59 -6.82
C LEU A 88 -12.32 -4.99 -7.41
N PRO A 89 -11.11 -5.20 -7.96
CA PRO A 89 -10.72 -6.50 -8.46
C PRO A 89 -10.47 -7.50 -7.33
N LEU A 90 -10.79 -8.77 -7.57
CA LEU A 90 -10.73 -9.84 -6.55
C LEU A 90 -9.35 -10.06 -5.93
N ASN A 91 -8.27 -9.70 -6.64
CA ASN A 91 -6.88 -9.88 -6.20
C ASN A 91 -6.32 -8.67 -5.44
N VAL A 92 -7.19 -7.74 -5.03
CA VAL A 92 -6.80 -6.52 -4.30
C VAL A 92 -7.68 -6.38 -3.06
N VAL A 93 -7.07 -6.01 -1.95
CA VAL A 93 -7.75 -5.56 -0.73
C VAL A 93 -7.45 -4.09 -0.57
N VAL A 94 -8.49 -3.27 -0.52
CA VAL A 94 -8.35 -1.82 -0.30
C VAL A 94 -8.84 -1.46 1.10
N LYS A 95 -8.00 -0.78 1.87
CA LYS A 95 -8.32 -0.19 3.17
C LYS A 95 -8.00 1.30 3.15
N CYS A 96 -8.47 2.02 4.15
CA CYS A 96 -8.05 3.39 4.38
C CYS A 96 -7.51 3.55 5.80
N SER A 97 -6.59 4.49 5.94
CA SER A 97 -6.09 4.91 7.24
C SER A 97 -5.95 6.43 7.30
N LYS A 98 -5.92 6.94 8.52
CA LYS A 98 -5.49 8.32 8.76
C LYS A 98 -3.99 8.42 8.52
N SER A 99 -3.51 9.58 8.07
CA SER A 99 -2.10 9.87 7.74
C SER A 99 -1.06 9.37 8.74
N ASP A 100 -1.45 9.26 10.02
CA ASP A 100 -0.55 8.93 11.13
C ASP A 100 -0.69 7.47 11.58
N ASN A 101 -1.57 6.70 10.92
CA ASN A 101 -1.84 5.29 11.21
C ASN A 101 -1.32 4.41 10.07
N PHE A 102 -0.22 3.72 10.32
CA PHE A 102 0.24 2.64 9.45
C PHE A 102 -0.58 1.39 9.74
N ILE A 103 -1.03 0.73 8.67
CA ILE A 103 -1.54 -0.65 8.77
C ILE A 103 -0.38 -1.56 8.37
N LEU A 104 0.16 -2.32 9.33
CA LEU A 104 1.22 -3.31 9.13
C LEU A 104 0.60 -4.70 9.22
N LEU A 105 0.88 -5.57 8.23
CA LEU A 105 0.67 -6.99 8.42
C LEU A 105 1.76 -7.49 9.36
N GLN A 106 1.35 -7.80 10.59
CA GLN A 106 2.10 -8.42 11.69
C GLN A 106 3.62 -8.53 11.47
N ASP A 107 4.39 -7.62 12.08
CA ASP A 107 5.81 -7.85 12.31
C ASP A 107 6.01 -8.64 13.62
N SER A 108 7.17 -9.30 13.79
CA SER A 108 7.54 -9.98 15.04
C SER A 108 7.68 -9.03 16.25
N TRP A 109 7.40 -7.74 16.06
CA TRP A 109 7.68 -6.64 16.99
C TRP A 109 6.41 -5.99 17.57
N GLY A 110 5.25 -6.66 17.44
CA GLY A 110 4.05 -6.35 18.22
C GLY A 110 3.28 -5.11 17.77
N ALA A 111 3.55 -4.60 16.56
CA ALA A 111 2.78 -3.50 16.00
C ALA A 111 1.67 -4.06 15.08
N GLN A 112 0.45 -4.15 15.64
CA GLN A 112 -0.85 -4.46 15.04
C GLN A 112 -1.27 -5.94 14.94
N ASN A 113 -2.50 -6.22 15.42
CA ASN A 113 -3.10 -7.55 15.60
C ASN A 113 -4.39 -7.74 14.77
N ASP A 114 -4.56 -7.04 13.64
CA ASP A 114 -5.81 -7.14 12.86
C ASP A 114 -5.82 -8.42 11.99
N ILE A 115 -6.11 -9.53 12.67
CA ILE A 115 -6.16 -10.89 12.10
C ILE A 115 -7.13 -10.96 10.92
N ALA A 116 -8.21 -10.17 10.92
CA ALA A 116 -9.21 -10.19 9.85
C ALA A 116 -8.62 -9.73 8.50
N VAL A 117 -7.71 -8.75 8.52
CA VAL A 117 -7.04 -8.27 7.30
C VAL A 117 -6.09 -9.35 6.75
N ILE A 118 -5.39 -10.06 7.64
CA ILE A 118 -4.52 -11.18 7.28
C ILE A 118 -5.36 -12.30 6.64
N GLU A 119 -6.46 -12.70 7.28
CA GLU A 119 -7.36 -13.73 6.74
C GLU A 119 -7.94 -13.34 5.37
N GLU A 120 -8.34 -12.08 5.18
CA GLU A 120 -8.87 -11.57 3.91
C GLU A 120 -7.84 -11.63 2.77
N ILE A 121 -6.58 -11.38 3.10
CA ILE A 121 -5.45 -11.39 2.17
C ILE A 121 -5.00 -12.81 1.81
N PHE A 122 -5.02 -13.72 2.80
CA PHE A 122 -4.47 -15.08 2.66
C PHE A 122 -5.51 -16.16 2.36
N GLU A 123 -6.82 -15.91 2.51
CA GLU A 123 -7.91 -16.85 2.22
C GLU A 123 -7.58 -18.29 2.66
N ASP A 124 -7.26 -18.46 3.95
CA ASP A 124 -6.91 -19.72 4.63
C ASP A 124 -5.57 -20.41 4.23
N LYS A 125 -4.74 -19.82 3.36
CA LYS A 125 -3.62 -20.57 2.73
C LYS A 125 -2.26 -20.54 3.41
N CYS A 126 -2.01 -19.72 4.42
CA CYS A 126 -0.66 -19.66 5.03
C CYS A 126 -0.66 -19.21 6.49
N THR A 127 0.13 -19.91 7.31
CA THR A 127 0.62 -19.41 8.58
C THR A 127 1.78 -18.46 8.31
N LEU A 128 1.57 -17.16 8.53
CA LEU A 128 2.64 -16.17 8.48
C LEU A 128 3.51 -16.31 9.73
N LEU A 129 4.74 -16.79 9.57
CA LEU A 129 5.77 -16.72 10.61
C LEU A 129 6.71 -15.58 10.20
N VAL A 130 6.56 -14.42 10.84
CA VAL A 130 7.52 -13.31 10.74
C VAL A 130 8.53 -13.43 11.85
#